data_AF-A0A6G1LV44-F1
#
_entry.id   AF-A0A6G1LV44-F1
#
_cell.length_a   1.000
_cell.length_b   1.000
_cell.length_c   1.000
_cell.angle_alpha   90.00
_cell.angle_beta   90.00
_cell.angle_gamma   90.00
#
_symmetry.space_group_name_H-M   'P 1'
#
loop_
_entity.id
_entity.type
_entity.pdbx_description
1 polymer ?
#
loop_
_entity_poly.entity_id
_entity_poly.type
_entity_poly.pdbx_seq_one_letter_code
_entity_poly.pdbx_strand_id
1 'polypeptide(L)'
;MVYIKVTTFLSLLAAVSAAPASELESRAVPKDTAFGFLALRSASPIHYQSLNASGGKIWLGKKTSTYCPLPAKQCPKGKDTSFWINNQGGTAGMNTVVPGGQQVYIGPTGELSYTQAHSAFIPTGSTQTGFKVTERNNIVFLENCNNSFLACPVDKKSKTSGPWQVFVDVKGKLKDKDVPTKCKKDCLGFTPAGGPVKDAVWQYA
;
A
#
# COMPACT_ATOMS: atom_id res chain seq x y z
N MET A 1 -9.31 -83.11 28.60
CA MET A 1 -9.01 -81.90 29.40
C MET A 1 -7.49 -81.74 29.37
N VAL A 2 -6.90 -80.79 28.67
CA VAL A 2 -7.08 -79.33 28.76
C VAL A 2 -6.73 -78.72 27.38
N TYR A 3 -7.58 -77.82 26.87
CA TYR A 3 -7.31 -76.97 25.71
C TYR A 3 -6.72 -75.65 26.22
N ILE A 4 -5.56 -75.23 25.73
CA ILE A 4 -5.03 -73.88 25.95
C ILE A 4 -4.92 -73.18 24.58
N LYS A 5 -5.78 -72.18 24.41
CA LYS A 5 -5.72 -71.12 23.38
C LYS A 5 -4.71 -70.06 23.85
N VAL A 6 -3.77 -69.64 22.99
CA VAL A 6 -3.10 -68.33 23.09
C VAL A 6 -2.76 -67.86 21.66
N THR A 7 -3.63 -67.08 21.00
CA THR A 7 -3.74 -65.61 20.97
C THR A 7 -2.63 -64.91 20.17
N THR A 8 -3.02 -64.52 18.96
CA THR A 8 -2.33 -63.73 17.94
C THR A 8 -1.98 -62.32 18.44
N PHE A 9 -0.72 -61.88 18.28
CA PHE A 9 -0.33 -60.47 18.42
C PHE A 9 -0.16 -59.84 17.04
N LEU A 10 -1.04 -58.89 16.71
CA LEU A 10 -1.05 -58.10 15.49
C LEU A 10 -0.35 -56.75 15.79
N SER A 11 0.82 -56.52 15.21
CA SER A 11 1.56 -55.25 15.33
C SER A 11 1.00 -54.21 14.34
N LEU A 12 0.37 -53.15 14.85
CA LEU A 12 0.04 -51.96 14.07
C LEU A 12 1.26 -51.01 14.03
N LEU A 13 1.91 -50.88 12.86
CA LEU A 13 2.76 -49.73 12.57
C LEU A 13 1.88 -48.55 12.16
N ALA A 14 1.85 -47.50 12.98
CA ALA A 14 1.25 -46.23 12.62
C ALA A 14 2.19 -45.47 11.66
N ALA A 15 1.80 -45.37 10.38
CA ALA A 15 2.48 -44.52 9.41
C ALA A 15 2.10 -43.05 9.67
N VAL A 16 3.00 -42.28 10.29
CA VAL A 16 2.85 -40.83 10.42
C VAL A 16 3.16 -40.21 9.06
N SER A 17 2.10 -39.88 8.31
CA SER A 17 2.22 -39.17 7.05
C SER A 17 2.57 -37.70 7.34
N ALA A 18 3.86 -37.38 7.28
CA ALA A 18 4.31 -35.99 7.26
C ALA A 18 3.97 -35.39 5.89
N ALA A 19 2.85 -34.70 5.80
CA ALA A 19 2.53 -33.89 4.63
C ALA A 19 3.57 -32.74 4.52
N PRO A 20 4.12 -32.45 3.33
CA PRO A 20 4.95 -31.27 3.16
C PRO A 20 4.06 -30.05 3.37
N ALA A 21 4.41 -29.21 4.34
CA ALA A 21 3.86 -27.85 4.39
C ALA A 21 4.31 -27.15 3.11
N SER A 22 3.38 -26.77 2.23
CA SER A 22 3.70 -25.89 1.12
C SER A 22 4.10 -24.55 1.73
N GLU A 23 5.40 -24.31 1.87
CA GLU A 23 5.90 -22.97 2.05
C GLU A 23 5.45 -22.17 0.82
N LEU A 24 4.53 -21.24 1.03
CA LEU A 24 4.24 -20.20 0.06
C LEU A 24 5.54 -19.42 -0.11
N GLU A 25 6.37 -19.84 -1.07
CA GLU A 25 7.55 -19.09 -1.48
C GLU A 25 7.07 -17.69 -1.85
N SER A 26 7.40 -16.71 -1.01
CA SER A 26 7.28 -15.30 -1.32
C SER A 26 8.14 -15.05 -2.55
N ARG A 27 7.51 -15.00 -3.73
CA ARG A 27 8.19 -14.63 -4.97
C ARG A 27 8.88 -13.27 -4.77
N ALA A 28 10.09 -13.14 -5.31
CA ALA A 28 10.82 -11.89 -5.26
C ALA A 28 10.02 -10.83 -6.03
N VAL A 29 9.63 -9.76 -5.33
CA VAL A 29 8.97 -8.60 -5.96
C VAL A 29 9.86 -8.10 -7.10
N PRO A 30 9.29 -7.77 -8.29
CA PRO A 30 10.08 -7.25 -9.39
C PRO A 30 10.93 -6.07 -8.94
N LYS A 31 12.26 -6.22 -9.09
CA LYS A 31 13.20 -5.14 -8.86
C LYS A 31 13.07 -4.13 -10.01
N ASP A 32 13.42 -2.88 -9.73
CA ASP A 32 13.49 -1.82 -10.74
C ASP A 32 12.15 -1.56 -11.46
N THR A 33 11.03 -1.63 -10.74
CA THR A 33 9.71 -1.19 -11.24
C THR A 33 8.97 -0.31 -10.24
N ALA A 34 8.07 0.52 -10.76
CA ALA A 34 7.11 1.25 -9.96
C ALA A 34 5.79 0.47 -9.84
N PHE A 35 4.97 0.78 -8.84
CA PHE A 35 3.73 0.08 -8.57
C PHE A 35 2.54 1.05 -8.51
N GLY A 36 1.44 0.67 -9.13
CA GLY A 36 0.13 1.28 -8.91
C GLY A 36 -0.65 0.47 -7.88
N PHE A 37 -1.46 1.12 -7.04
CA PHE A 37 -2.22 0.45 -5.99
C PHE A 37 -3.70 0.81 -6.04
N LEU A 38 -4.52 -0.18 -5.69
CA LEU A 38 -5.95 -0.08 -5.44
C LEU A 38 -6.23 -0.38 -3.97
N ALA A 39 -7.31 0.17 -3.43
CA ALA A 39 -7.74 -0.12 -2.07
C ALA A 39 -8.57 -1.41 -2.00
N LEU A 40 -8.06 -2.42 -1.27
CA LEU A 40 -8.81 -3.63 -0.94
C LEU A 40 -9.53 -3.46 0.39
N ARG A 41 -10.85 -3.28 0.30
CA ARG A 41 -11.79 -3.30 1.44
C ARG A 41 -13.17 -3.79 1.01
N SER A 42 -13.48 -5.06 1.20
CA SER A 42 -14.75 -5.65 0.71
C SER A 42 -15.98 -4.93 1.26
N ALA A 43 -17.07 -4.92 0.48
CA ALA A 43 -18.34 -4.29 0.85
C ALA A 43 -18.20 -2.82 1.28
N SER A 44 -17.36 -2.06 0.58
CA SER A 44 -17.05 -0.66 0.92
C SER A 44 -17.06 0.24 -0.31
N PRO A 45 -17.42 1.53 -0.17
CA PRO A 45 -17.37 2.49 -1.29
C PRO A 45 -15.95 2.73 -1.84
N ILE A 46 -14.90 2.42 -1.07
CA ILE A 46 -13.51 2.58 -1.49
C ILE A 46 -12.92 1.34 -2.16
N HIS A 47 -13.66 0.23 -2.22
CA HIS A 47 -13.15 -1.01 -2.82
C HIS A 47 -12.75 -0.77 -4.27
N TYR A 48 -11.55 -1.19 -4.64
CA TYR A 48 -10.93 -1.00 -5.96
C TYR A 48 -10.75 0.46 -6.41
N GLN A 49 -10.88 1.44 -5.52
CA GLN A 49 -10.46 2.79 -5.86
C GLN A 49 -8.94 2.88 -5.92
N SER A 50 -8.42 3.56 -6.95
CA SER A 50 -6.99 3.77 -7.12
C SER A 50 -6.44 4.82 -6.17
N LEU A 51 -5.22 4.57 -5.70
CA LEU A 51 -4.43 5.54 -4.94
C LEU A 51 -3.85 6.55 -5.93
N ASN A 52 -4.39 7.77 -5.91
CA ASN A 52 -4.01 8.82 -6.85
C ASN A 52 -3.36 10.02 -6.14
N ALA A 53 -2.28 10.52 -6.73
CA ALA A 53 -1.57 11.71 -6.30
C ALA A 53 -2.31 12.97 -6.79
N SER A 54 -2.62 13.88 -5.88
CA SER A 54 -3.21 15.17 -6.22
C SER A 54 -2.98 16.19 -5.10
N GLY A 55 -2.49 17.38 -5.43
CA GLY A 55 -2.28 18.46 -4.48
C GLY A 55 -1.29 18.11 -3.38
N GLY A 56 -0.21 17.41 -3.70
CA GLY A 56 0.81 16.97 -2.71
C GLY A 56 0.37 15.86 -1.74
N LYS A 57 -0.84 15.30 -1.90
CA LYS A 57 -1.40 14.23 -1.06
C LYS A 57 -1.85 13.03 -1.89
N ILE A 58 -2.02 11.88 -1.23
CA ILE A 58 -2.57 10.67 -1.85
C ILE A 58 -4.04 10.50 -1.49
N TRP A 59 -4.84 10.09 -2.49
CA TRP A 59 -6.30 10.08 -2.41
C TRP A 59 -6.89 8.79 -2.97
N LEU A 60 -8.10 8.47 -2.52
CA LEU A 60 -9.06 7.61 -3.21
C LEU A 60 -10.19 8.50 -3.75
N GLY A 61 -10.58 8.28 -5.00
CA GLY A 61 -11.72 8.98 -5.61
C GLY A 61 -11.39 10.37 -6.17
N LYS A 62 -10.11 10.75 -6.21
CA LYS A 62 -9.61 11.85 -7.05
C LYS A 62 -8.89 11.27 -8.26
N LYS A 63 -8.82 12.04 -9.34
CA LYS A 63 -7.95 11.73 -10.49
C LYS A 63 -6.50 12.07 -10.15
N THR A 64 -5.57 11.33 -10.75
CA THR A 64 -4.15 11.70 -10.74
C THR A 64 -3.98 13.09 -11.36
N SER A 65 -3.23 13.94 -10.68
CA SER A 65 -2.88 15.28 -11.15
C SER A 65 -1.40 15.33 -11.50
N THR A 66 -1.08 15.73 -12.72
CA THR A 66 0.27 15.80 -13.26
C THR A 66 0.49 17.10 -13.98
N TYR A 67 1.76 17.48 -14.12
CA TYR A 67 2.17 18.63 -14.91
C TYR A 67 3.41 18.29 -15.71
N CYS A 68 3.50 18.78 -16.94
CA CYS A 68 4.69 18.69 -17.77
C CYS A 68 4.90 20.05 -18.46
N PRO A 69 6.02 20.75 -18.21
CA PRO A 69 6.32 22.04 -18.84
C PRO A 69 6.87 21.89 -20.27
N LEU A 70 7.20 20.67 -20.70
CA LEU A 70 7.79 20.40 -22.01
C LEU A 70 6.72 20.25 -23.10
N PRO A 71 7.09 20.38 -24.40
CA PRO A 71 6.20 20.01 -25.49
C PRO A 71 5.69 18.58 -25.35
N ALA A 72 4.43 18.32 -25.73
CA ALA A 72 3.76 17.03 -25.49
C ALA A 72 4.54 15.78 -25.97
N LYS A 73 5.33 15.90 -27.04
CA LYS A 73 6.17 14.80 -27.56
C LYS A 73 7.37 14.45 -26.66
N GLN A 74 7.77 15.35 -25.77
CA GLN A 74 8.88 15.20 -24.83
C GLN A 74 8.40 14.83 -23.42
N CYS A 75 7.09 14.93 -23.15
CA CYS A 75 6.52 14.48 -21.88
C CYS A 75 6.49 12.95 -21.82
N PRO A 76 6.75 12.36 -20.65
CA PRO A 76 6.50 10.94 -20.42
C PRO A 76 5.04 10.55 -20.72
N LYS A 77 4.83 9.30 -21.12
CA LYS A 77 3.51 8.79 -21.50
C LYS A 77 2.60 8.47 -20.31
N GLY A 78 3.16 8.38 -19.11
CA GLY A 78 2.41 7.99 -17.91
C GLY A 78 1.32 9.01 -17.58
N LYS A 79 0.22 8.49 -17.04
CA LYS A 79 -0.95 9.29 -16.63
C LYS A 79 -1.43 8.94 -15.23
N ASP A 80 -1.08 7.74 -14.77
CA ASP A 80 -1.55 7.20 -13.51
C ASP A 80 -0.52 7.38 -12.40
N THR A 81 -1.01 7.33 -11.17
CA THR A 81 -0.14 7.38 -9.99
C THR A 81 0.54 6.04 -9.81
N SER A 82 1.87 6.08 -9.69
CA SER A 82 2.67 4.92 -9.33
C SER A 82 3.85 5.32 -8.45
N PHE A 83 4.37 4.35 -7.72
CA PHE A 83 5.36 4.57 -6.66
C PHE A 83 6.57 3.67 -6.85
N TRP A 84 7.76 4.24 -6.73
CA TRP A 84 9.00 3.51 -6.52
C TRP A 84 9.11 3.13 -5.06
N ILE A 85 9.31 1.85 -4.76
CA ILE A 85 9.45 1.35 -3.39
C ILE A 85 10.83 0.71 -3.23
N ASN A 86 11.63 1.26 -2.33
CA ASN A 86 12.91 0.68 -1.93
C ASN A 86 12.70 -0.15 -0.67
N ASN A 87 12.51 -1.46 -0.83
CA ASN A 87 12.29 -2.39 0.27
C ASN A 87 13.44 -2.42 1.29
N GLN A 88 14.68 -2.24 0.83
CA GLN A 88 15.87 -2.29 1.69
C GLN A 88 16.00 -1.03 2.55
N GLY A 89 15.77 0.14 1.98
CA GLY A 89 15.77 1.42 2.70
C GLY A 89 14.46 1.74 3.41
N GLY A 90 13.40 0.99 3.10
CA GLY A 90 12.04 1.25 3.58
C GLY A 90 11.45 2.55 3.05
N THR A 91 11.96 3.11 1.96
CA THR A 91 11.55 4.42 1.43
C THR A 91 10.66 4.27 0.20
N ALA A 92 9.86 5.30 -0.08
CA ALA A 92 9.02 5.35 -1.26
C ALA A 92 9.18 6.70 -1.99
N GLY A 93 9.19 6.67 -3.32
CA GLY A 93 9.18 7.86 -4.17
C GLY A 93 8.04 7.78 -5.17
N MET A 94 7.64 8.91 -5.73
CA MET A 94 6.69 8.94 -6.84
C MET A 94 7.38 8.48 -8.14
N ASN A 95 6.65 7.85 -9.05
CA ASN A 95 7.18 7.48 -10.37
C ASN A 95 7.20 8.69 -11.33
N THR A 96 8.22 9.52 -11.16
CA THR A 96 8.40 10.80 -11.85
C THR A 96 9.80 10.90 -12.44
N VAL A 97 9.94 11.67 -13.52
CA VAL A 97 11.25 12.01 -14.11
C VAL A 97 11.68 13.45 -13.83
N VAL A 98 10.94 14.19 -12.99
CA VAL A 98 11.31 15.56 -12.64
C VAL A 98 12.66 15.58 -11.91
N PRO A 99 13.58 16.50 -12.22
CA PRO A 99 14.84 16.63 -11.51
C PRO A 99 14.64 16.77 -9.99
N GLY A 100 15.33 15.92 -9.22
CA GLY A 100 15.18 15.81 -7.76
C GLY A 100 14.08 14.84 -7.31
N GLY A 101 13.24 14.37 -8.23
CA GLY A 101 12.14 13.45 -7.95
C GLY A 101 11.09 14.05 -7.02
N GLN A 102 10.24 13.18 -6.48
CA GLN A 102 9.28 13.52 -5.44
C GLN A 102 9.23 12.38 -4.41
N GLN A 103 9.56 12.71 -3.17
CA GLN A 103 9.70 11.74 -2.08
C GLN A 103 8.34 11.54 -1.39
N VAL A 104 7.93 10.29 -1.18
CA VAL A 104 6.74 9.98 -0.38
C VAL A 104 7.11 10.05 1.10
N TYR A 105 6.21 10.62 1.89
CA TYR A 105 6.34 10.68 3.34
C TYR A 105 4.96 10.63 4.02
N ILE A 106 4.98 10.28 5.29
CA ILE A 106 3.83 10.40 6.18
C ILE A 106 4.00 11.72 6.93
N GLY A 107 3.02 12.60 6.81
CA GLY A 107 3.01 13.89 7.51
C GLY A 107 3.02 13.72 9.03
N PRO A 108 3.33 14.78 9.80
CA PRO A 108 3.35 14.72 11.27
C PRO A 108 2.00 14.33 11.86
N THR A 109 0.91 14.53 11.12
CA THR A 109 -0.46 14.15 11.48
C THR A 109 -0.93 12.86 10.80
N GLY A 110 -0.03 12.11 10.14
CA GLY A 110 -0.32 10.81 9.56
C GLY A 110 -0.76 10.84 8.10
N GLU A 111 -0.89 12.00 7.46
CA GLU A 111 -1.37 12.07 6.08
C GLU A 111 -0.31 11.63 5.06
N LEU A 112 -0.69 10.74 4.15
CA LEU A 112 0.22 10.24 3.12
C LEU A 112 0.40 11.31 2.04
N SER A 113 1.65 11.74 1.89
CA SER A 113 2.04 12.92 1.13
C SER A 113 3.24 12.65 0.26
N TYR A 114 3.53 13.58 -0.64
CA TYR A 114 4.76 13.60 -1.41
C TYR A 114 5.30 15.02 -1.53
N THR A 115 6.61 15.16 -1.75
CA THR A 115 7.24 16.47 -1.89
C THR A 115 6.81 17.16 -3.18
N GLN A 116 6.76 18.49 -3.15
CA GLN A 116 6.58 19.27 -4.35
C GLN A 116 7.76 19.02 -5.32
N ALA A 117 7.48 19.04 -6.62
CA ALA A 117 8.52 19.02 -7.64
C ALA A 117 9.59 20.10 -7.36
N HIS A 118 10.86 19.74 -7.58
CA HIS A 118 12.03 20.60 -7.31
C HIS A 118 12.19 21.04 -5.84
N SER A 119 11.49 20.42 -4.90
CA SER A 119 11.60 20.72 -3.48
C SER A 119 11.90 19.47 -2.66
N ALA A 120 12.89 19.58 -1.79
CA ALA A 120 13.19 18.58 -0.78
C ALA A 120 12.48 18.87 0.56
N PHE A 121 11.59 19.88 0.61
CA PHE A 121 10.92 20.26 1.85
C PHE A 121 9.98 19.14 2.33
N ILE A 122 10.28 18.63 3.52
CA ILE A 122 9.45 17.68 4.25
C ILE A 122 9.19 18.29 5.63
N PRO A 123 7.92 18.41 6.07
CA PRO A 123 7.60 18.97 7.37
C PRO A 123 8.30 18.25 8.54
N THR A 124 8.70 19.01 9.56
CA THR A 124 9.27 18.43 10.78
C THR A 124 8.27 17.50 11.45
N GLY A 125 8.76 16.34 11.91
CA GLY A 125 7.92 15.28 12.51
C GLY A 125 7.34 14.28 11.51
N SER A 126 7.59 14.45 10.20
CA SER A 126 7.25 13.47 9.19
C SER A 126 8.09 12.19 9.27
N THR A 127 7.51 11.08 8.81
CA THR A 127 8.19 9.77 8.68
C THR A 127 8.37 9.45 7.20
N GLN A 128 9.61 9.14 6.79
CA GLN A 128 9.96 8.88 5.38
C GLN A 128 10.21 7.40 5.08
N THR A 129 10.23 6.57 6.12
CA THR A 129 10.58 5.15 6.07
C THR A 129 9.41 4.27 6.51
N GLY A 130 9.59 2.96 6.36
CA GLY A 130 8.62 1.94 6.74
C GLY A 130 7.80 1.41 5.58
N PHE A 131 7.94 1.95 4.37
CA PHE A 131 7.27 1.45 3.16
C PHE A 131 7.94 0.18 2.66
N LYS A 132 7.12 -0.83 2.36
CA LYS A 132 7.58 -2.10 1.81
C LYS A 132 6.53 -2.66 0.85
N VAL A 133 6.99 -3.32 -0.19
CA VAL A 133 6.14 -4.16 -1.04
C VAL A 133 6.42 -5.63 -0.79
N THR A 134 5.35 -6.42 -0.68
CA THR A 134 5.41 -7.89 -0.63
C THR A 134 4.55 -8.45 -1.74
N GLU A 135 4.94 -9.57 -2.34
CA GLU A 135 4.15 -10.25 -3.36
C GLU A 135 3.56 -11.54 -2.79
N ARG A 136 2.24 -11.72 -2.94
CA ARG A 136 1.53 -12.94 -2.57
C ARG A 136 0.54 -13.27 -3.67
N ASN A 137 0.58 -14.50 -4.19
CA ASN A 137 -0.32 -14.97 -5.27
C ASN A 137 -0.34 -14.03 -6.51
N ASN A 138 0.83 -13.54 -6.94
CA ASN A 138 1.00 -12.57 -8.03
C ASN A 138 0.32 -11.21 -7.81
N ILE A 139 0.01 -10.86 -6.56
CA ILE A 139 -0.52 -9.54 -6.16
C ILE A 139 0.53 -8.87 -5.28
N VAL A 140 0.86 -7.62 -5.60
CA VAL A 140 1.79 -6.80 -4.81
C VAL A 140 1.01 -6.02 -3.77
N PHE A 141 1.42 -6.09 -2.51
CA PHE A 141 0.82 -5.39 -1.38
C PHE A 141 1.76 -4.30 -0.90
N LEU A 142 1.25 -3.08 -0.71
CA LEU A 142 1.97 -2.02 -0.03
C LEU A 142 1.74 -2.14 1.47
N GLU A 143 2.82 -2.31 2.21
CA GLU A 143 2.85 -2.43 3.65
C GLU A 143 3.56 -1.22 4.25
N ASN A 144 3.15 -0.83 5.46
CA ASN A 144 3.92 0.07 6.30
C ASN A 144 4.17 -0.61 7.65
N CYS A 145 5.44 -0.91 7.97
CA CYS A 145 5.84 -1.85 9.03
C CYS A 145 5.31 -1.49 10.43
N ASN A 146 4.08 -1.94 10.77
CA ASN A 146 3.28 -1.72 12.00
C ASN A 146 2.16 -0.66 11.93
N ASN A 147 1.82 -0.18 10.73
CA ASN A 147 0.84 0.90 10.57
C ASN A 147 -0.27 0.51 9.58
N SER A 148 -1.46 1.07 9.77
CA SER A 148 -2.63 0.79 8.92
C SER A 148 -2.92 1.95 7.99
N PHE A 149 -3.23 1.66 6.73
CA PHE A 149 -3.74 2.65 5.80
C PHE A 149 -5.22 2.93 6.07
N LEU A 150 -5.55 4.22 6.11
CA LEU A 150 -6.90 4.71 6.37
C LEU A 150 -7.30 5.66 5.24
N ALA A 151 -8.51 5.50 4.73
CA ALA A 151 -9.13 6.42 3.79
C ALA A 151 -10.11 7.31 4.57
N CYS A 152 -9.74 8.57 4.80
CA CYS A 152 -10.53 9.52 5.57
C CYS A 152 -11.29 10.48 4.64
N PRO A 153 -12.63 10.56 4.73
CA PRO A 153 -13.40 11.44 3.86
C PRO A 153 -13.09 12.91 4.14
N VAL A 154 -13.15 13.75 3.10
CA VAL A 154 -12.85 15.19 3.22
C VAL A 154 -13.82 15.95 4.13
N ASP A 155 -15.06 15.46 4.23
CA ASP A 155 -16.08 16.01 5.10
C ASP A 155 -17.11 14.92 5.46
N LYS A 156 -18.08 15.29 6.31
CA LYS A 156 -19.12 14.36 6.79
C LYS A 156 -20.11 13.92 5.71
N LYS A 157 -20.27 14.67 4.62
CA LYS A 157 -21.18 14.36 3.51
C LYS A 157 -20.54 13.35 2.54
N SER A 158 -19.21 13.41 2.40
CA SER A 158 -18.40 12.55 1.55
C SER A 158 -18.09 11.15 2.13
N LYS A 159 -18.69 10.74 3.25
CA LYS A 159 -18.40 9.43 3.88
C LYS A 159 -18.63 8.23 2.97
N THR A 160 -19.62 8.31 2.09
CA THR A 160 -20.04 7.21 1.21
C THR A 160 -19.72 7.44 -0.26
N SER A 161 -19.41 8.68 -0.66
CA SER A 161 -19.16 9.07 -2.06
C SER A 161 -17.74 9.57 -2.32
N GLY A 162 -16.99 9.90 -1.28
CA GLY A 162 -15.63 10.43 -1.39
C GLY A 162 -15.57 11.90 -1.81
N PRO A 163 -14.37 12.40 -2.14
CA PRO A 163 -13.09 11.68 -2.11
C PRO A 163 -12.59 11.43 -0.67
N TRP A 164 -11.64 10.49 -0.54
CA TRP A 164 -10.97 10.19 0.73
C TRP A 164 -9.48 10.49 0.63
N GLN A 165 -8.94 11.21 1.60
CA GLN A 165 -7.50 11.39 1.75
C GLN A 165 -6.91 10.15 2.43
N VAL A 166 -5.75 9.71 1.97
CA VAL A 166 -5.05 8.56 2.54
C VAL A 166 -4.20 9.01 3.73
N PHE A 167 -4.37 8.32 4.84
CA PHE A 167 -3.58 8.44 6.07
C PHE A 167 -2.91 7.11 6.39
N VAL A 168 -1.83 7.18 7.15
CA VAL A 168 -1.16 6.04 7.77
C VAL A 168 -1.22 6.25 9.28
N ASP A 169 -1.90 5.35 9.98
CA ASP A 169 -1.97 5.40 11.44
C ASP A 169 -0.69 4.86 12.06
N VAL A 170 0.25 5.76 12.33
CA VAL A 170 1.57 5.40 12.85
C VAL A 170 1.47 4.98 14.32
N LYS A 171 1.49 3.67 14.59
CA LYS A 171 1.39 3.09 15.94
C LYS A 171 0.18 3.60 16.74
N GLY A 172 -0.97 3.75 16.07
CA GLY A 172 -2.22 4.20 16.71
C GLY A 172 -2.26 5.68 17.09
N LYS A 173 -1.29 6.48 16.64
CA LYS A 173 -1.16 7.90 17.04
C LYS A 173 -2.10 8.85 16.30
N LEU A 174 -2.76 8.41 15.23
CA LEU A 174 -3.71 9.25 14.51
C LEU A 174 -4.92 9.56 15.41
N LYS A 175 -5.23 10.83 15.63
CA LYS A 175 -6.34 11.29 16.47
C LYS A 175 -7.49 11.85 15.64
N ASP A 176 -8.66 11.99 16.27
CA ASP A 176 -9.83 12.61 15.67
C ASP A 176 -9.52 14.00 15.10
N LYS A 177 -8.80 14.84 15.85
CA LYS A 177 -8.45 16.20 15.41
C LYS A 177 -7.58 16.25 14.13
N ASP A 178 -6.91 15.15 13.78
CA ASP A 178 -5.95 15.09 12.68
C ASP A 178 -6.62 14.75 11.34
N VAL A 179 -7.81 14.14 11.37
CA VAL A 179 -8.55 13.79 10.16
C VAL A 179 -9.54 14.89 9.75
N PRO A 180 -9.92 15.00 8.46
CA PRO A 180 -10.73 16.13 7.98
C PRO A 180 -12.10 16.25 8.67
N THR A 181 -12.79 15.13 8.89
CA THR A 181 -14.11 15.12 9.54
C THR A 181 -14.09 15.38 11.05
N LYS A 182 -12.89 15.45 11.65
CA LYS A 182 -12.68 15.46 13.09
C LYS A 182 -13.22 14.23 13.82
N CYS A 183 -13.34 13.11 13.11
CA CYS A 183 -13.81 11.82 13.62
C CYS A 183 -13.10 10.68 12.90
N LYS A 184 -12.10 10.07 13.53
CA LYS A 184 -11.31 8.95 12.96
C LYS A 184 -12.18 7.75 12.61
N LYS A 185 -13.30 7.55 13.32
CA LYS A 185 -14.27 6.50 13.02
C LYS A 185 -14.94 6.65 11.65
N ASP A 186 -14.88 7.85 11.05
CA ASP A 186 -15.35 8.06 9.68
C ASP A 186 -14.35 7.55 8.63
N CYS A 187 -13.11 7.26 9.03
CA CYS A 187 -12.10 6.71 8.14
C CYS A 187 -12.27 5.20 7.95
N LEU A 188 -11.94 4.73 6.76
CA LEU A 188 -12.07 3.34 6.37
C LEU A 188 -10.68 2.71 6.23
N GLY A 189 -10.36 1.72 7.06
CA GLY A 189 -9.13 0.94 6.92
C GLY A 189 -9.15 0.06 5.68
N PHE A 190 -8.03 0.01 4.95
CA PHE A 190 -7.91 -0.76 3.71
C PHE A 190 -6.49 -1.32 3.54
N THR A 191 -6.37 -2.32 2.67
CA THR A 191 -5.08 -2.87 2.25
C THR A 191 -4.77 -2.41 0.83
N PRO A 192 -3.72 -1.61 0.59
CA PRO A 192 -3.33 -1.25 -0.76
C PRO A 192 -2.70 -2.46 -1.47
N ALA A 193 -3.22 -2.80 -2.63
CA ALA A 193 -2.72 -3.89 -3.45
C ALA A 193 -2.76 -3.53 -4.94
N GLY A 194 -1.83 -4.05 -5.72
CA GLY A 194 -1.77 -3.77 -7.14
C GLY A 194 -0.60 -4.46 -7.81
N GLY A 195 0.02 -3.77 -8.75
CA GLY A 195 0.99 -4.37 -9.67
C GLY A 195 1.88 -3.35 -10.35
N PRO A 196 2.81 -3.83 -11.20
CA PRO A 196 3.84 -3.01 -11.80
C PRO A 196 3.25 -2.00 -12.80
N VAL A 197 3.83 -0.81 -12.82
CA VAL A 197 3.52 0.30 -13.74
C VAL A 197 4.83 0.76 -14.37
N LYS A 198 4.87 0.77 -15.70
CA LYS A 198 6.08 1.12 -16.46
C LYS A 198 6.21 2.62 -16.70
N ASP A 199 5.11 3.26 -17.05
CA ASP A 199 5.15 4.64 -17.54
C ASP A 199 5.16 5.66 -16.39
N ALA A 200 6.26 6.38 -16.25
CA ALA A 200 6.39 7.53 -15.35
C ALA A 200 5.65 8.76 -15.90
N VAL A 201 5.40 9.73 -15.01
CA VAL A 201 4.90 11.07 -15.38
C VAL A 201 6.05 12.10 -15.34
N TRP A 202 5.86 13.29 -15.90
CA TRP A 202 6.85 14.36 -15.70
C TRP A 202 6.94 14.74 -14.22
N GLN A 203 5.87 15.26 -13.63
CA GLN A 203 5.73 15.45 -12.19
C GLN A 203 4.28 15.26 -11.75
N TYR A 204 4.08 14.92 -10.48
CA TYR A 204 2.77 14.94 -9.83
C TYR A 204 2.51 16.32 -9.21
N ALA A 205 1.25 16.78 -9.27
CA ALA A 205 0.82 18.11 -8.85
C ALA A 205 -0.29 18.05 -7.80
#